data_AF-A0A3M2DX82-F1
#
_entry.id   AF-A0A3M2DX82-F1
#
_cell.length_a   1.000
_cell.length_b   1.000
_cell.length_c   1.000
_cell.angle_alpha   90.00
_cell.angle_beta   90.00
_cell.angle_gamma   90.00
#
_symmetry.space_group_name_H-M   'P 1'
#
loop_
_entity.id
_entity.type
_entity.pdbx_description
1 polymer ?
#
loop_
_entity_poly.entity_id
_entity_poly.type
_entity_poly.pdbx_seq_one_letter_code
_entity_poly.pdbx_strand_id
1 'polypeptide(L)'
;PPGPDAAPPGPDAAPPYRHTLSIDGVDDFDAAAEALPTTTATYGAYVAWDDASIYIGYRGDDIASGDRNRWLLVFFDTAPGGATEGETYNTQRPGLPAGFAADYVWRWRASNDFQQLQRFDGTAWVDTGVVPATFQAGTFVETAIPRSAVGAIGSANITALMINETPLAEWAYAGLYDGNFTDGYYDAAVSPIPMTSFLSADFASPAPPNDPSRRRP
;
A
#
# COMPACT_ATOMS: atom_id res chain seq x y z
N PRO A 1 -20.23 59.13 -2.54
CA PRO A 1 -19.87 57.95 -1.72
C PRO A 1 -18.84 57.08 -2.46
N PRO A 2 -17.63 56.89 -1.90
CA PRO A 2 -16.72 55.88 -2.43
C PRO A 2 -17.36 54.50 -2.22
N GLY A 3 -17.39 53.67 -3.27
CA GLY A 3 -17.91 52.31 -3.19
C GLY A 3 -17.04 51.46 -2.25
N PRO A 4 -17.60 50.42 -1.62
CA PRO A 4 -16.80 49.52 -0.78
C PRO A 4 -15.69 48.89 -1.64
N ASP A 5 -14.44 49.05 -1.20
CA ASP A 5 -13.28 48.39 -1.81
C ASP A 5 -13.53 46.88 -1.84
N ALA A 6 -13.35 46.28 -3.02
CA ALA A 6 -13.41 44.84 -3.18
C ALA A 6 -12.31 44.20 -2.32
N ALA A 7 -12.69 43.22 -1.50
CA ALA A 7 -11.72 42.45 -0.75
C ALA A 7 -10.71 41.80 -1.72
N PRO A 8 -9.41 41.79 -1.40
CA PRO A 8 -8.41 41.14 -2.24
C PRO A 8 -8.76 39.66 -2.41
N PRO A 9 -8.48 39.06 -3.58
CA PRO A 9 -8.68 37.63 -3.79
C PRO A 9 -7.93 36.85 -2.71
N GLY A 10 -8.58 35.82 -2.15
CA GLY A 10 -7.96 34.92 -1.18
C GLY A 10 -6.75 34.19 -1.79
N PRO A 11 -5.85 33.64 -0.95
CA PRO A 11 -4.71 32.88 -1.45
C PRO A 11 -5.21 31.68 -2.28
N ASP A 12 -4.66 31.52 -3.49
CA ASP A 12 -4.94 30.37 -4.35
C ASP A 12 -4.57 29.08 -3.60
N ALA A 13 -5.47 28.08 -3.64
CA ALA A 13 -5.19 26.79 -3.03
C ALA A 13 -4.00 26.13 -3.74
N ALA A 14 -3.10 25.50 -2.97
CA ALA A 14 -1.97 24.76 -3.53
C ALA A 14 -2.47 23.62 -4.43
N PRO A 15 -1.79 23.33 -5.56
CA PRO A 15 -2.21 22.26 -6.46
C PRO A 15 -2.09 20.88 -5.79
N PRO A 16 -2.90 19.89 -6.21
CA PRO A 16 -2.81 18.53 -5.69
C PRO A 16 -1.42 17.90 -5.85
N TYR A 17 -1.04 17.04 -4.91
CA TYR A 17 0.22 16.29 -4.96
C TYR A 17 0.27 15.34 -6.16
N ARG A 18 1.36 15.36 -6.94
CA ARG A 18 1.60 14.46 -8.07
C ARG A 18 3.08 14.11 -8.20
N HIS A 19 3.38 12.83 -8.37
CA HIS A 19 4.72 12.35 -8.73
C HIS A 19 4.60 11.13 -9.64
N THR A 20 5.10 11.25 -10.88
CA THR A 20 5.15 10.17 -11.87
C THR A 20 6.51 9.51 -11.82
N LEU A 21 6.54 8.21 -11.57
CA LEU A 21 7.76 7.41 -11.49
C LEU A 21 7.91 6.49 -12.71
N SER A 22 9.15 6.22 -13.09
CA SER A 22 9.48 5.15 -14.04
C SER A 22 9.65 3.86 -13.26
N ILE A 23 9.08 2.75 -13.75
CA ILE A 23 9.27 1.42 -13.13
C ILE A 23 10.43 0.73 -13.84
N ASP A 24 11.64 0.90 -13.32
CA ASP A 24 12.89 0.44 -13.95
C ASP A 24 13.95 -0.11 -12.96
N GLY A 25 13.62 -0.15 -11.67
CA GLY A 25 14.48 -0.65 -10.59
C GLY A 25 15.37 0.42 -9.95
N VAL A 26 15.30 1.67 -10.39
CA VAL A 26 15.90 2.81 -9.69
C VAL A 26 14.90 3.34 -8.68
N ASP A 27 15.36 3.57 -7.44
CA ASP A 27 14.50 4.20 -6.42
C ASP A 27 14.39 5.70 -6.70
N ASP A 28 13.37 6.07 -7.48
CA ASP A 28 13.04 7.44 -7.85
C ASP A 28 12.08 8.12 -6.83
N PHE A 29 11.76 7.46 -5.70
CA PHE A 29 10.88 8.05 -4.69
C PHE A 29 11.57 9.23 -3.96
N ASP A 30 10.82 10.30 -3.68
CA ASP A 30 11.25 11.37 -2.79
C ASP A 30 11.10 10.91 -1.33
N ALA A 31 12.19 10.42 -0.75
CA ALA A 31 12.20 9.94 0.63
C ALA A 31 11.69 10.99 1.66
N ALA A 32 11.77 12.29 1.37
CA ALA A 32 11.26 13.33 2.27
C ALA A 32 9.73 13.46 2.25
N ALA A 33 9.05 12.97 1.20
CA ALA A 33 7.60 13.10 1.01
C ALA A 33 6.86 11.75 0.91
N GLU A 34 7.57 10.68 0.55
CA GLU A 34 6.98 9.42 0.08
C GLU A 34 7.39 8.21 0.92
N ALA A 35 8.48 8.32 1.69
CA ALA A 35 8.91 7.26 2.60
C ALA A 35 8.00 7.18 3.83
N LEU A 36 7.55 5.97 4.13
CA LEU A 36 6.69 5.62 5.24
C LEU A 36 7.45 4.62 6.14
N PRO A 37 7.38 4.77 7.47
CA PRO A 37 8.00 3.80 8.36
C PRO A 37 7.31 2.44 8.21
N THR A 38 8.00 1.38 8.61
CA THR A 38 7.40 0.04 8.69
C THR A 38 7.55 -0.53 10.10
N THR A 39 6.87 -1.64 10.39
CA THR A 39 7.02 -2.38 11.65
C THR A 39 8.44 -2.95 11.84
N THR A 40 9.21 -3.10 10.76
CA THR A 40 10.58 -3.65 10.77
C THR A 40 11.60 -2.59 10.39
N ALA A 41 12.48 -2.20 11.32
CA ALA A 41 13.39 -1.06 11.13
C ALA A 41 14.35 -1.14 9.91
N THR A 42 14.65 -2.35 9.42
CA THR A 42 15.51 -2.56 8.25
C THR A 42 14.75 -2.52 6.91
N TYR A 43 13.44 -2.29 6.94
CA TYR A 43 12.58 -2.22 5.78
C TYR A 43 12.06 -0.80 5.56
N GLY A 44 11.93 -0.41 4.29
CA GLY A 44 11.33 0.85 3.88
C GLY A 44 10.12 0.61 3.00
N ALA A 45 9.06 1.39 3.22
CA ALA A 45 7.89 1.45 2.35
C ALA A 45 7.82 2.84 1.72
N TYR A 46 7.39 2.90 0.47
CA TYR A 46 7.22 4.13 -0.28
C TYR A 46 5.89 4.10 -1.00
N VAL A 47 5.20 5.24 -1.00
CA VAL A 47 3.98 5.41 -1.78
C VAL A 47 4.06 6.74 -2.50
N ALA A 48 3.71 6.77 -3.77
CA ALA A 48 3.51 7.97 -4.57
C ALA A 48 2.25 7.83 -5.42
N TRP A 49 1.80 8.91 -6.06
CA TRP A 49 0.71 8.83 -7.02
C TRP A 49 0.74 9.97 -8.02
N ASP A 50 0.16 9.73 -9.18
CA ASP A 50 -0.16 10.76 -10.17
C ASP A 50 -1.62 10.64 -10.64
N ASP A 51 -1.93 11.19 -11.82
CA ASP A 51 -3.28 11.12 -12.38
C ASP A 51 -3.65 9.72 -12.90
N ALA A 52 -2.67 8.85 -13.17
CA ALA A 52 -2.87 7.55 -13.80
C ALA A 52 -2.65 6.38 -12.82
N SER A 53 -1.68 6.49 -11.92
CA SER A 53 -1.14 5.36 -11.15
C SER A 53 -0.95 5.70 -9.67
N ILE A 54 -1.04 4.66 -8.85
CA ILE A 54 -0.49 4.60 -7.50
C ILE A 54 0.82 3.82 -7.62
N TYR A 55 1.89 4.38 -7.10
CA TYR A 55 3.21 3.75 -7.09
C TYR A 55 3.49 3.22 -5.69
N ILE A 56 3.91 1.97 -5.61
CA ILE A 56 4.32 1.34 -4.36
C ILE A 56 5.77 0.91 -4.51
N GLY A 57 6.62 1.33 -3.57
CA GLY A 57 7.99 0.89 -3.43
C GLY A 57 8.17 0.17 -2.11
N TYR A 58 8.92 -0.91 -2.09
CA TYR A 58 9.30 -1.61 -0.87
C TYR A 58 10.79 -1.98 -0.93
N ARG A 59 11.49 -1.78 0.18
CA ARG A 59 12.92 -2.07 0.33
C ARG A 59 13.17 -3.00 1.52
N GLY A 60 14.01 -4.03 1.32
CA GLY A 60 14.51 -4.90 2.37
C GLY A 60 15.22 -6.14 1.84
N ASP A 61 15.98 -6.83 2.68
CA ASP A 61 16.81 -7.98 2.29
C ASP A 61 15.96 -9.14 1.71
N ASP A 62 14.77 -9.34 2.26
CA ASP A 62 13.89 -10.43 1.84
C ASP A 62 13.25 -10.19 0.46
N ILE A 63 13.27 -8.95 -0.03
CA ILE A 63 12.86 -8.63 -1.39
C ILE A 63 13.88 -9.21 -2.38
N ALA A 64 15.17 -9.15 -2.06
CA ALA A 64 16.24 -9.68 -2.90
C ALA A 64 16.41 -11.21 -2.82
N SER A 65 15.69 -11.88 -1.91
CA SER A 65 16.06 -13.25 -1.54
C SER A 65 15.72 -14.30 -2.58
N GLY A 66 14.86 -13.99 -3.55
CA GLY A 66 14.37 -14.95 -4.54
C GLY A 66 13.49 -16.06 -3.92
N ASP A 67 12.97 -15.85 -2.72
CA ASP A 67 12.23 -16.86 -1.96
C ASP A 67 10.75 -16.90 -2.37
N ARG A 68 10.27 -18.09 -2.73
CA ARG A 68 8.88 -18.33 -3.14
C ARG A 68 7.87 -18.26 -2.02
N ASN A 69 8.33 -18.38 -0.78
CA ASN A 69 7.47 -18.35 0.40
C ASN A 69 7.33 -16.93 0.98
N ARG A 70 7.98 -15.92 0.38
CA ARG A 70 7.94 -14.55 0.87
C ARG A 70 7.09 -13.69 -0.05
N TRP A 71 6.15 -13.00 0.55
CA TRP A 71 5.12 -12.25 -0.13
C TRP A 71 5.14 -10.80 0.31
N LEU A 72 4.96 -9.88 -0.63
CA LEU A 72 4.51 -8.52 -0.38
C LEU A 72 3.04 -8.44 -0.75
N LEU A 73 2.22 -7.98 0.19
CA LEU A 73 0.78 -7.79 0.02
C LEU A 73 0.46 -6.31 0.20
N VAL A 74 -0.27 -5.74 -0.75
CA VAL A 74 -0.73 -4.35 -0.70
C VAL A 74 -2.22 -4.33 -0.93
N PHE A 75 -2.97 -3.95 0.10
CA PHE A 75 -4.42 -3.88 0.08
C PHE A 75 -4.89 -2.46 -0.25
N PHE A 76 -5.99 -2.37 -0.99
CA PHE A 76 -6.64 -1.12 -1.36
C PHE A 76 -8.11 -1.14 -0.95
N ASP A 77 -8.55 -0.12 -0.24
CA ASP A 77 -9.95 0.19 0.04
C ASP A 77 -10.30 1.49 -0.71
N THR A 78 -11.25 1.37 -1.62
CA THR A 78 -11.61 2.37 -2.63
C THR A 78 -13.12 2.54 -2.77
N ALA A 79 -13.90 1.60 -2.22
CA ALA A 79 -15.35 1.57 -2.21
C ALA A 79 -15.88 0.85 -0.96
N PRO A 80 -17.13 1.14 -0.54
CA PRO A 80 -17.74 0.42 0.58
C PRO A 80 -17.97 -1.07 0.28
N GLY A 81 -17.77 -1.93 1.30
CA GLY A 81 -18.18 -3.33 1.27
C GLY A 81 -17.09 -4.35 0.92
N GLY A 82 -15.81 -3.93 0.94
CA GLY A 82 -14.67 -4.82 0.78
C GLY A 82 -14.48 -5.84 1.92
N ALA A 83 -13.44 -6.66 1.80
CA ALA A 83 -13.07 -7.65 2.81
C ALA A 83 -12.44 -6.98 4.04
N THR A 84 -12.68 -7.54 5.22
CA THR A 84 -12.00 -7.15 6.47
C THR A 84 -10.81 -8.03 6.80
N GLU A 85 -10.55 -9.07 6.00
CA GLU A 85 -9.43 -9.99 6.14
C GLU A 85 -8.86 -10.32 4.76
N GLY A 86 -7.55 -10.57 4.69
CA GLY A 86 -6.88 -11.05 3.48
C GLY A 86 -7.03 -12.56 3.27
N GLU A 87 -6.42 -13.09 2.20
CA GLU A 87 -6.24 -14.53 2.06
C GLU A 87 -5.31 -15.11 3.13
N THR A 88 -5.48 -16.41 3.42
CA THR A 88 -4.55 -17.16 4.27
C THR A 88 -3.33 -17.61 3.46
N TYR A 89 -2.13 -17.35 3.99
CA TYR A 89 -0.83 -17.80 3.50
C TYR A 89 -0.27 -18.81 4.49
N ASN A 90 -0.44 -20.09 4.17
CA ASN A 90 -0.23 -21.21 5.08
C ASN A 90 -1.03 -21.06 6.39
N THR A 91 -0.42 -20.56 7.47
CA THR A 91 -1.11 -20.31 8.75
C THR A 91 -1.30 -18.83 9.08
N GLN A 92 -0.82 -17.91 8.24
CA GLN A 92 -0.91 -16.46 8.46
C GLN A 92 -2.08 -15.88 7.67
N ARG A 93 -2.90 -15.01 8.27
CA ARG A 93 -3.97 -14.27 7.57
C ARG A 93 -3.99 -12.81 8.01
N PRO A 94 -3.89 -11.83 7.10
CA PRO A 94 -4.06 -10.43 7.45
C PRO A 94 -5.47 -10.14 7.98
N GLY A 95 -5.57 -9.55 9.16
CA GLY A 95 -6.78 -8.89 9.66
C GLY A 95 -6.63 -7.39 9.42
N LEU A 96 -7.54 -6.81 8.66
CA LEU A 96 -7.39 -5.45 8.15
C LEU A 96 -7.81 -4.40 9.21
N PRO A 97 -7.25 -3.18 9.13
CA PRO A 97 -7.53 -2.13 10.11
C PRO A 97 -9.01 -1.78 10.26
N ALA A 98 -9.37 -1.23 11.41
CA ALA A 98 -10.74 -0.80 11.66
C ALA A 98 -11.11 0.35 10.71
N GLY A 99 -12.25 0.22 10.02
CA GLY A 99 -12.66 1.21 9.02
C GLY A 99 -11.94 1.08 7.67
N PHE A 100 -11.16 0.01 7.48
CA PHE A 100 -10.58 -0.39 6.21
C PHE A 100 -11.26 -1.66 5.71
N ALA A 101 -11.87 -1.61 4.51
CA ALA A 101 -12.50 -2.75 3.87
C ALA A 101 -11.93 -2.94 2.46
N ALA A 102 -10.97 -3.85 2.31
CA ALA A 102 -10.22 -4.00 1.08
C ALA A 102 -11.09 -4.48 -0.09
N ASP A 103 -11.13 -3.69 -1.16
CA ASP A 103 -11.70 -4.10 -2.45
C ASP A 103 -10.69 -4.85 -3.28
N TYR A 104 -9.40 -4.50 -3.17
CA TYR A 104 -8.33 -5.06 -3.99
C TYR A 104 -7.11 -5.44 -3.14
N VAL A 105 -6.36 -6.42 -3.64
CA VAL A 105 -5.03 -6.75 -3.14
C VAL A 105 -4.10 -6.99 -4.31
N TRP A 106 -2.97 -6.28 -4.33
CA TRP A 106 -1.83 -6.65 -5.15
C TRP A 106 -0.92 -7.54 -4.33
N ARG A 107 -0.50 -8.64 -4.94
CA ARG A 107 0.36 -9.65 -4.32
C ARG A 107 1.56 -9.86 -5.21
N TRP A 108 2.73 -9.94 -4.60
CA TRP A 108 3.98 -10.23 -5.29
C TRP A 108 4.83 -11.18 -4.45
N ARG A 109 5.47 -12.16 -5.09
CA ARG A 109 6.42 -13.06 -4.43
C ARG A 109 7.84 -12.57 -4.62
N ALA A 110 8.68 -12.70 -3.58
CA ALA A 110 10.09 -12.33 -3.63
C ALA A 110 10.92 -13.13 -4.65
N SER A 111 10.43 -14.27 -5.11
CA SER A 111 10.96 -15.03 -6.24
C SER A 111 10.74 -14.38 -7.61
N ASN A 112 9.94 -13.31 -7.67
CA ASN A 112 9.56 -12.57 -8.88
C ASN A 112 8.91 -13.44 -9.98
N ASP A 113 8.43 -14.63 -9.64
CA ASP A 113 7.75 -15.55 -10.55
C ASP A 113 6.23 -15.49 -10.43
N PHE A 114 5.72 -14.65 -9.51
CA PHE A 114 4.29 -14.45 -9.29
C PHE A 114 3.99 -13.00 -8.92
N GLN A 115 3.02 -12.44 -9.64
CA GLN A 115 2.29 -11.25 -9.20
C GLN A 115 0.85 -11.32 -9.66
N GLN A 116 -0.06 -10.73 -8.89
CA GLN A 116 -1.47 -10.69 -9.24
C GLN A 116 -2.17 -9.53 -8.55
N LEU A 117 -3.05 -8.85 -9.28
CA LEU A 117 -4.04 -7.95 -8.69
C LEU A 117 -5.38 -8.69 -8.59
N GLN A 118 -5.86 -8.92 -7.38
CA GLN A 118 -7.15 -9.52 -7.11
C GLN A 118 -8.15 -8.46 -6.63
N ARG A 119 -9.43 -8.71 -6.87
CA ARG A 119 -10.56 -7.98 -6.32
C ARG A 119 -11.37 -8.90 -5.41
N PHE A 120 -11.90 -8.38 -4.30
CA PHE A 120 -12.89 -9.09 -3.50
C PHE A 120 -14.28 -8.99 -4.15
N ASP A 121 -14.92 -10.12 -4.43
CA ASP A 121 -16.26 -10.18 -5.06
C ASP A 121 -17.42 -10.26 -4.05
N GLY A 122 -17.12 -10.11 -2.76
CA GLY A 122 -18.05 -10.30 -1.64
C GLY A 122 -17.96 -11.68 -1.01
N THR A 123 -17.30 -12.65 -1.66
CA THR A 123 -17.11 -14.02 -1.15
C THR A 123 -15.64 -14.46 -1.21
N ALA A 124 -14.94 -14.13 -2.29
CA ALA A 124 -13.56 -14.56 -2.54
C ALA A 124 -12.74 -13.48 -3.23
N TRP A 125 -11.43 -13.66 -3.19
CA TRP A 125 -10.47 -12.88 -3.96
C TRP A 125 -10.34 -13.46 -5.36
N VAL A 126 -10.76 -12.69 -6.37
CA VAL A 126 -10.77 -13.11 -7.77
C VAL A 126 -9.77 -12.30 -8.59
N ASP A 127 -9.13 -12.94 -9.56
CA ASP A 127 -8.19 -12.27 -10.45
C ASP A 127 -8.89 -11.17 -11.27
N THR A 128 -8.29 -9.98 -11.33
CA THR A 128 -8.76 -8.89 -12.19
C THR A 128 -8.31 -9.05 -13.64
N GLY A 129 -7.30 -9.88 -13.91
CA GLY A 129 -6.60 -9.97 -15.19
C GLY A 129 -5.67 -8.78 -15.47
N VAL A 130 -5.61 -7.80 -14.57
CA VAL A 130 -4.68 -6.66 -14.68
C VAL A 130 -3.35 -7.07 -14.07
N VAL A 131 -2.27 -6.82 -14.81
CA VAL A 131 -0.90 -7.01 -14.35
C VAL A 131 -0.25 -5.64 -14.19
N PRO A 132 -0.05 -5.15 -12.95
CA PRO A 132 0.70 -3.92 -12.70
C PRO A 132 2.11 -3.99 -13.30
N ALA A 133 2.64 -2.84 -13.73
CA ALA A 133 4.04 -2.76 -14.14
C ALA A 133 4.90 -2.85 -12.89
N THR A 134 5.70 -3.90 -12.77
CA THR A 134 6.49 -4.21 -11.57
C THR A 134 7.92 -4.49 -11.97
N PHE A 135 8.87 -3.92 -11.23
CA PHE A 135 10.29 -4.19 -11.40
C PHE A 135 10.96 -4.43 -10.05
N GLN A 136 11.90 -5.37 -10.01
CA GLN A 136 12.70 -5.66 -8.83
C GLN A 136 14.18 -5.51 -9.19
N ALA A 137 14.91 -4.73 -8.39
CA ALA A 137 16.35 -4.56 -8.47
C ALA A 137 16.99 -4.72 -7.09
N GLY A 138 17.73 -5.81 -6.90
CA GLY A 138 18.35 -6.11 -5.60
C GLY A 138 17.31 -6.16 -4.49
N THR A 139 17.51 -5.35 -3.45
CA THR A 139 16.64 -5.27 -2.25
C THR A 139 15.44 -4.34 -2.42
N PHE A 140 15.14 -3.89 -3.64
CA PHE A 140 14.05 -2.97 -3.91
C PHE A 140 13.09 -3.55 -4.95
N VAL A 141 11.79 -3.42 -4.70
CA VAL A 141 10.72 -3.70 -5.66
C VAL A 141 9.83 -2.47 -5.74
N GLU A 142 9.43 -2.14 -6.95
CA GLU A 142 8.48 -1.08 -7.22
C GLU A 142 7.40 -1.55 -8.19
N THR A 143 6.21 -0.98 -8.05
CA THR A 143 5.08 -1.27 -8.93
C THR A 143 4.25 -0.02 -9.20
N ALA A 144 3.79 0.13 -10.43
CA ALA A 144 2.80 1.11 -10.83
C ALA A 144 1.45 0.40 -11.04
N ILE A 145 0.51 0.69 -10.15
CA ILE A 145 -0.84 0.15 -10.16
C ILE A 145 -1.77 1.21 -10.76
N PRO A 146 -2.40 0.96 -11.93
CA PRO A 146 -3.32 1.92 -12.51
C PRO A 146 -4.48 2.22 -11.55
N ARG A 147 -4.76 3.50 -11.30
CA ARG A 147 -5.86 3.94 -10.43
C ARG A 147 -7.21 3.41 -10.91
N SER A 148 -7.40 3.34 -12.22
CA SER A 148 -8.60 2.78 -12.83
C SER A 148 -8.75 1.27 -12.59
N ALA A 149 -7.66 0.52 -12.39
CA ALA A 149 -7.71 -0.92 -12.12
C ALA A 149 -8.23 -1.23 -10.71
N VAL A 150 -7.99 -0.32 -9.76
CA VAL A 150 -8.45 -0.42 -8.38
C VAL A 150 -9.63 0.51 -8.08
N GLY A 151 -10.29 1.11 -9.08
CA GLY A 151 -11.44 1.99 -8.87
C GLY A 151 -11.14 3.30 -8.11
N ALA A 152 -9.87 3.69 -7.97
CA ALA A 152 -9.41 4.80 -7.14
C ALA A 152 -9.53 6.17 -7.86
N ILE A 153 -10.77 6.65 -8.05
CA ILE A 153 -11.04 7.88 -8.82
C ILE A 153 -10.71 9.15 -8.03
N GLY A 154 -10.98 9.21 -6.73
CA GLY A 154 -10.73 10.40 -5.89
C GLY A 154 -9.76 10.16 -4.73
N SER A 155 -9.81 8.96 -4.17
CA SER A 155 -8.98 8.54 -3.05
C SER A 155 -8.74 7.03 -3.08
N ALA A 156 -7.75 6.58 -2.32
CA ALA A 156 -7.57 5.19 -1.95
C ALA A 156 -7.02 5.12 -0.52
N ASN A 157 -7.51 4.16 0.25
CA ASN A 157 -6.87 3.76 1.49
C ASN A 157 -5.91 2.60 1.17
N ILE A 158 -4.71 2.62 1.73
CA ILE A 158 -3.64 1.65 1.42
C ILE A 158 -3.07 1.11 2.72
N THR A 159 -2.94 -0.21 2.81
CA THR A 159 -2.12 -0.85 3.86
C THR A 159 -1.34 -2.02 3.25
N ALA A 160 -0.20 -2.34 3.83
CA ALA A 160 0.70 -3.34 3.27
C ALA A 160 1.47 -4.07 4.36
N LEU A 161 1.98 -5.25 4.03
CA LEU A 161 2.86 -6.06 4.87
C LEU A 161 3.61 -7.10 4.03
N MET A 162 4.65 -7.67 4.62
CA MET A 162 5.28 -8.89 4.15
C MET A 162 4.87 -10.11 4.97
N ILE A 163 4.78 -11.27 4.32
CA ILE A 163 4.53 -12.57 4.94
C ILE A 163 5.57 -13.58 4.46
N ASN A 164 6.16 -14.32 5.39
CA ASN A 164 6.82 -15.59 5.13
C ASN A 164 5.83 -16.73 5.41
N GLU A 165 5.51 -17.54 4.42
CA GLU A 165 4.59 -18.68 4.53
C GLU A 165 5.29 -20.03 4.72
N THR A 166 6.62 -20.03 4.89
CA THR A 166 7.42 -21.25 5.09
C THR A 166 6.87 -22.06 6.28
N PRO A 167 6.50 -23.34 6.10
CA PRO A 167 5.98 -24.17 7.19
C PRO A 167 6.92 -24.20 8.40
N LEU A 168 6.35 -23.99 9.60
CA LEU A 168 7.06 -23.94 10.89
C LEU A 168 8.03 -22.74 11.05
N ALA A 169 8.04 -21.80 10.10
CA ALA A 169 8.83 -20.58 10.12
C ALA A 169 8.01 -19.39 9.62
N GLU A 170 6.69 -19.46 9.77
CA GLU A 170 5.79 -18.42 9.30
C GLU A 170 5.97 -17.12 10.10
N TRP A 171 5.92 -15.98 9.42
CA TRP A 171 6.18 -14.69 10.04
C TRP A 171 5.53 -13.56 9.26
N ALA A 172 4.90 -12.61 9.95
CA ALA A 172 4.42 -11.35 9.40
C ALA A 172 5.35 -10.21 9.83
N TYR A 173 5.69 -9.32 8.91
CA TYR A 173 6.67 -8.24 9.13
C TYR A 173 6.52 -7.12 8.10
N ALA A 174 7.32 -6.06 8.23
CA ALA A 174 7.37 -4.91 7.33
C ALA A 174 5.99 -4.30 7.02
N GLY A 175 5.10 -4.29 8.03
CA GLY A 175 3.79 -3.66 7.95
C GLY A 175 3.90 -2.16 7.73
N LEU A 176 3.04 -1.58 6.91
CA LEU A 176 3.02 -0.13 6.64
C LEU A 176 2.73 0.66 7.93
N TYR A 177 3.52 1.68 8.22
CA TYR A 177 3.59 2.40 9.50
C TYR A 177 4.21 1.61 10.66
N ASP A 178 4.99 2.34 11.46
CA ASP A 178 5.49 1.85 12.74
C ASP A 178 4.33 1.52 13.69
N GLY A 179 4.42 0.35 14.33
CA GLY A 179 3.41 -0.11 15.29
C GLY A 179 2.06 -0.52 14.68
N ASN A 180 1.96 -0.69 13.36
CA ASN A 180 0.75 -1.23 12.71
C ASN A 180 0.38 -2.63 13.24
N PHE A 181 1.40 -3.46 13.51
CA PHE A 181 1.31 -4.68 14.29
C PHE A 181 2.71 -5.04 14.84
N THR A 182 2.80 -6.06 15.69
CA THR A 182 4.09 -6.56 16.19
C THR A 182 4.61 -7.65 15.25
N ASP A 183 5.80 -7.50 14.67
CA ASP A 183 6.40 -8.55 13.85
C ASP A 183 6.39 -9.90 14.57
N GLY A 184 5.89 -10.95 13.90
CA GLY A 184 5.56 -12.17 14.62
C GLY A 184 4.89 -13.26 13.81
N TYR A 185 4.82 -14.44 14.43
CA TYR A 185 3.94 -15.51 14.02
C TYR A 185 2.51 -15.25 14.52
N TYR A 186 1.53 -15.37 13.63
CA TYR A 186 0.10 -15.30 13.93
C TYR A 186 -0.62 -16.57 13.46
N ASP A 187 -1.27 -17.30 14.36
CA ASP A 187 -2.14 -18.42 13.97
C ASP A 187 -3.48 -17.88 13.49
N ALA A 188 -3.74 -17.92 12.18
CA ALA A 188 -4.97 -17.45 11.55
C ALA A 188 -6.25 -18.17 12.03
N ALA A 189 -6.13 -19.34 12.67
CA ALA A 189 -7.25 -20.02 13.31
C ALA A 189 -7.61 -19.41 14.68
N VAL A 190 -6.68 -18.71 15.32
CA VAL A 190 -6.84 -18.11 16.65
C VAL A 190 -6.96 -16.59 16.58
N SER A 191 -6.04 -15.93 15.89
CA SER A 191 -6.01 -14.48 15.69
C SER A 191 -5.34 -14.13 14.37
N PRO A 192 -6.03 -13.46 13.43
CA PRO A 192 -5.36 -12.91 12.26
C PRO A 192 -4.32 -11.87 12.69
N ILE A 193 -3.43 -11.49 11.76
CA ILE A 193 -2.45 -10.43 11.95
C ILE A 193 -3.22 -9.13 12.20
N PRO A 194 -3.11 -8.49 13.37
CA PRO A 194 -4.00 -7.40 13.76
C PRO A 194 -3.46 -6.06 13.25
N MET A 195 -3.62 -5.78 11.96
CA MET A 195 -3.21 -4.48 11.39
C MET A 195 -4.10 -3.37 11.97
N THR A 196 -3.52 -2.25 12.38
CA THR A 196 -4.20 -1.14 13.06
C THR A 196 -3.96 0.22 12.41
N SER A 197 -3.40 0.27 11.20
CA SER A 197 -3.21 1.54 10.49
C SER A 197 -3.21 1.37 8.98
N PHE A 198 -3.64 2.43 8.29
CA PHE A 198 -3.57 2.56 6.84
C PHE A 198 -3.30 4.01 6.42
N LEU A 199 -2.81 4.17 5.20
CA LEU A 199 -2.59 5.44 4.54
C LEU A 199 -3.88 5.85 3.81
N SER A 200 -4.38 7.05 4.03
CA SER A 200 -5.53 7.61 3.29
C SER A 200 -5.04 8.58 2.23
N ALA A 201 -4.82 8.08 1.01
CA ALA A 201 -4.42 8.89 -0.14
C ALA A 201 -5.65 9.61 -0.72
N ASP A 202 -5.72 10.93 -0.58
CA ASP A 202 -6.69 11.77 -1.29
C ASP A 202 -5.97 12.56 -2.37
N PHE A 203 -6.31 12.23 -3.61
CA PHE A 203 -5.65 12.70 -4.83
C PHE A 203 -6.05 14.12 -5.20
N ALA A 204 -6.99 14.76 -4.50
CA ALA A 204 -7.30 16.17 -4.68
C ALA A 204 -6.51 17.08 -3.74
N SER A 205 -5.83 16.53 -2.74
CA SER A 205 -5.10 17.31 -1.74
C SER A 205 -3.63 17.54 -2.13
N PRO A 206 -3.05 18.70 -1.75
CA PRO A 206 -1.62 18.99 -1.93
C PRO A 206 -0.71 18.20 -0.97
N ALA A 207 -1.27 17.58 0.08
CA ALA A 207 -0.47 16.92 1.10
C ALA A 207 0.17 15.63 0.56
N PRO A 208 1.49 15.43 0.75
CA PRO A 208 2.20 14.26 0.26
C PRO A 208 1.81 12.97 1.02
N PRO A 209 2.22 11.79 0.52
CA PRO A 209 1.95 10.49 1.14
C PRO A 209 2.33 10.39 2.62
N ASN A 210 3.50 10.90 3.02
CA ASN A 210 3.99 10.81 4.39
C ASN A 210 3.46 11.89 5.34
N ASP A 211 2.56 12.76 4.88
CA ASP A 211 1.94 13.77 5.75
C ASP A 211 1.21 13.06 6.92
N PRO A 212 1.46 13.44 8.18
CA PRO A 212 0.90 12.75 9.35
C PRO A 212 -0.63 12.68 9.36
N SER A 213 -1.32 13.63 8.71
CA SER A 213 -2.78 13.64 8.60
C SER A 213 -3.35 12.52 7.71
N ARG A 214 -2.50 11.88 6.91
CA ARG A 214 -2.85 10.77 6.02
C ARG A 214 -2.90 9.42 6.74
N ARG A 215 -2.21 9.28 7.87
CA ARG A 215 -2.28 8.06 8.68
C ARG A 215 -3.64 7.96 9.37
N ARG A 216 -4.31 6.83 9.20
CA ARG A 216 -5.56 6.47 9.88
C ARG A 216 -5.36 5.23 10.75
N PRO A 217 -6.08 5.12 11.88
CA PRO A 217 -6.16 3.88 12.65
C PRO A 217 -6.93 2.79 11.91
#